data_AF-A0A928MEG1-F1
#
_entry.id   AF-A0A928MEG1-F1
#
_cell.length_a   1.000
_cell.length_b   1.000
_cell.length_c   1.000
_cell.angle_alpha   90.00
_cell.angle_beta   90.00
_cell.angle_gamma   90.00
#
_symmetry.space_group_name_H-M   'P 1'
#
loop_
_entity.id
_entity.type
_entity.pdbx_description
1 polymer ?
#
loop_
_entity_poly.entity_id
_entity_poly.type
_entity_poly.pdbx_seq_one_letter_code
_entity_poly.pdbx_strand_id
1 'polypeptide(L)'
;MKISKPLLRSICFFIILAALFAIATPVFERKTLYGAWNYTAKVGGYFNEPDESIELIGFGSSHMYCSVNPAVMADYGISAYVLATQQQPLCATYYYMRDALKTQKPDVFILETHMVNRAVGEIEDSVIADATEPMPMSLNKLRMIHSLVAEKENKVPYYLTLFRYGSRWSELTRDDLSFKRRALQDEHRGYVYLTDATAVAPTPLPESPEHVEINARDLEYLECMVTLCEENGIRLILLSAPTTMDQESYNNHCAVKRYAQDRGLEFIDANMLTEELSLDYSTDFYDPNHLNLSGSTKLSSYLAAQLGAYIADEE
;
A
#
# COMPACT_ATOMS: atom_id res chain seq x y z
N MET A 1 -30.46 34.73 5.15
CA MET A 1 -30.57 34.95 3.68
C MET A 1 -31.65 34.04 3.12
N LYS A 2 -32.63 34.55 2.34
CA LYS A 2 -33.56 33.70 1.58
C LYS A 2 -32.88 33.28 0.27
N ILE A 3 -32.69 31.97 0.08
CA ILE A 3 -32.14 31.40 -1.16
C ILE A 3 -33.15 31.67 -2.29
N SER A 4 -32.70 32.18 -3.44
CA SER A 4 -33.58 32.44 -4.58
C SER A 4 -34.04 31.14 -5.24
N LYS A 5 -35.23 31.11 -5.84
CA LYS A 5 -35.74 29.92 -6.55
C LYS A 5 -34.77 29.40 -7.64
N PRO A 6 -34.09 30.26 -8.44
CA PRO A 6 -33.09 29.80 -9.39
C PRO A 6 -31.88 29.16 -8.72
N LEU A 7 -31.35 29.78 -7.65
CA LEU A 7 -30.22 29.23 -6.91
C LEU A 7 -30.56 27.87 -6.29
N LEU A 8 -31.77 27.72 -5.74
CA LEU A 8 -32.26 26.44 -5.23
C LEU A 8 -32.32 25.37 -6.33
N ARG A 9 -32.85 25.70 -7.52
CA ARG A 9 -32.90 24.77 -8.66
C ARG A 9 -31.50 24.33 -9.11
N SER A 10 -30.54 25.24 -9.16
CA SER A 10 -29.15 24.92 -9.49
C SER A 10 -28.51 24.01 -8.45
N ILE A 11 -28.70 24.30 -7.15
CA ILE A 11 -28.21 23.44 -6.07
C ILE A 11 -28.80 22.04 -6.18
N CYS A 12 -30.12 21.92 -6.38
CA CYS A 12 -30.78 20.63 -6.57
C CYS A 12 -30.23 19.87 -7.78
N PHE A 13 -30.00 20.55 -8.91
CA PHE A 13 -29.41 19.93 -10.09
C PHE A 13 -28.03 19.34 -9.80
N PHE A 14 -27.14 20.09 -9.13
CA PHE A 14 -25.79 19.59 -8.82
C PHE A 14 -25.80 18.45 -7.79
N ILE A 15 -26.72 18.46 -6.84
CA ILE A 15 -26.90 17.34 -5.89
C ILE A 15 -27.33 16.07 -6.63
N ILE A 16 -28.33 16.19 -7.53
CA ILE A 16 -28.80 15.06 -8.34
C ILE A 16 -27.68 14.55 -9.24
N LEU A 17 -26.94 15.45 -9.89
CA LEU A 17 -25.81 15.09 -10.73
C LEU A 17 -24.73 14.37 -9.92
N ALA A 18 -24.36 14.88 -8.76
CA ALA A 18 -23.39 14.23 -7.87
C ALA A 18 -23.86 12.84 -7.42
N ALA A 19 -25.15 12.67 -7.11
CA ALA A 19 -25.71 11.37 -6.76
C ALA A 19 -25.66 10.39 -7.94
N LEU A 20 -25.99 10.83 -9.17
CA LEU A 20 -25.89 10.00 -10.37
C LEU A 20 -24.44 9.57 -10.63
N PHE A 21 -23.48 10.49 -10.50
CA PHE A 21 -22.06 10.16 -10.60
C PHE A 21 -21.63 9.18 -9.51
N ALA A 22 -22.07 9.37 -8.26
CA ALA A 22 -21.74 8.47 -7.16
C ALA A 22 -22.28 7.04 -7.37
N ILE A 23 -23.44 6.89 -8.01
CA ILE A 23 -24.04 5.59 -8.35
C ILE A 23 -23.34 4.97 -9.57
N ALA A 24 -23.05 5.76 -10.60
CA ALA A 24 -22.47 5.26 -11.84
C ALA A 24 -20.97 4.94 -11.71
N THR A 25 -20.21 5.72 -10.95
CA THR A 25 -18.75 5.54 -10.82
C THR A 25 -18.35 4.11 -10.42
N PRO A 26 -18.91 3.48 -9.37
CA PRO A 26 -18.56 2.10 -9.01
C PRO A 26 -18.87 1.05 -10.10
N VAL A 27 -19.84 1.32 -10.97
CA VAL A 27 -20.18 0.42 -12.09
C VAL A 27 -19.06 0.47 -13.14
N PHE A 28 -18.53 1.65 -13.43
CA PHE A 28 -17.53 1.87 -14.47
C PHE A 28 -16.07 1.78 -13.99
N GLU A 29 -15.82 1.82 -12.69
CA GLU A 29 -14.49 1.57 -12.11
C GLU A 29 -13.94 0.21 -12.55
N ARG A 30 -12.61 0.12 -12.72
CA ARG A 30 -11.96 -1.15 -12.98
C ARG A 30 -12.08 -2.01 -11.74
N LYS A 31 -12.50 -3.26 -11.93
CA LYS A 31 -12.53 -4.26 -10.86
C LYS A 31 -11.58 -5.37 -11.22
N THR A 32 -10.56 -5.54 -10.41
CA THR A 32 -9.64 -6.67 -10.48
C THR A 32 -10.19 -7.78 -9.62
N LEU A 33 -11.19 -8.55 -10.09
CA LEU A 33 -11.94 -9.48 -9.22
C LEU A 33 -11.32 -10.88 -9.07
N TYR A 34 -10.27 -11.18 -9.82
CA TYR A 34 -9.71 -12.54 -9.92
C TYR A 34 -8.19 -12.52 -9.93
N GLY A 35 -7.58 -13.60 -9.46
CA GLY A 35 -6.13 -13.81 -9.46
C GLY A 35 -5.39 -13.12 -8.30
N ALA A 36 -4.07 -13.34 -8.25
CA ALA A 36 -3.19 -12.86 -7.19
C ALA A 36 -3.15 -11.32 -7.06
N TRP A 37 -3.51 -10.61 -8.13
CA TRP A 37 -3.47 -9.14 -8.25
C TRP A 37 -4.84 -8.47 -8.00
N ASN A 38 -5.69 -9.08 -7.19
CA ASN A 38 -7.03 -8.59 -6.86
C ASN A 38 -7.00 -7.38 -5.89
N TYR A 39 -6.51 -6.23 -6.35
CA TYR A 39 -6.46 -4.99 -5.54
C TYR A 39 -7.84 -4.53 -5.06
N THR A 40 -8.91 -4.90 -5.78
CA THR A 40 -10.28 -4.57 -5.39
C THR A 40 -10.64 -5.22 -4.05
N ALA A 41 -10.38 -6.52 -3.88
CA ALA A 41 -10.60 -7.23 -2.64
C ALA A 41 -9.53 -6.89 -1.59
N LYS A 42 -8.25 -6.76 -1.96
CA LYS A 42 -7.17 -6.46 -1.01
C LYS A 42 -7.36 -5.14 -0.28
N VAL A 43 -7.65 -4.06 -1.01
CA VAL A 43 -7.86 -2.73 -0.40
C VAL A 43 -9.31 -2.59 0.07
N GLY A 44 -10.28 -3.08 -0.69
CA GLY A 44 -11.69 -2.98 -0.31
C GLY A 44 -12.06 -3.84 0.90
N GLY A 45 -11.41 -4.99 1.05
CA GLY A 45 -11.57 -5.92 2.17
C GLY A 45 -11.12 -5.31 3.50
N TYR A 46 -9.98 -4.59 3.49
CA TYR A 46 -9.50 -3.85 4.65
C TYR A 46 -10.56 -2.93 5.26
N PHE A 47 -11.26 -2.16 4.42
CA PHE A 47 -12.30 -1.22 4.87
C PHE A 47 -13.59 -1.90 5.36
N ASN A 48 -13.67 -3.23 5.26
CA ASN A 48 -14.77 -4.04 5.79
C ASN A 48 -14.32 -4.95 6.96
N GLU A 49 -13.05 -4.86 7.38
CA GLU A 49 -12.59 -5.50 8.61
C GLU A 49 -13.32 -4.88 9.82
N PRO A 50 -13.58 -5.63 10.89
CA PRO A 50 -14.17 -5.07 12.10
C PRO A 50 -13.32 -3.91 12.65
N ASP A 51 -13.98 -2.88 13.17
CA ASP A 51 -13.29 -1.75 13.81
C ASP A 51 -12.40 -2.25 14.96
N GLU A 52 -11.20 -1.66 15.07
CA GLU A 52 -10.22 -1.94 16.13
C GLU A 52 -9.86 -3.44 16.26
N SER A 53 -9.72 -4.14 15.13
CA SER A 53 -9.40 -5.58 15.08
C SER A 53 -8.01 -5.91 14.54
N ILE A 54 -7.23 -4.91 14.15
CA ILE A 54 -5.90 -5.07 13.52
C ILE A 54 -4.86 -4.35 14.37
N GLU A 55 -3.87 -5.10 14.85
CA GLU A 55 -2.76 -4.64 15.70
C GLU A 55 -1.56 -4.18 14.85
N LEU A 56 -1.34 -4.84 13.71
CA LEU A 56 -0.23 -4.55 12.80
C LEU A 56 -0.72 -4.27 11.38
N ILE A 57 -0.35 -3.12 10.81
CA ILE A 57 -0.62 -2.82 9.40
C ILE A 57 0.69 -2.64 8.63
N GLY A 58 0.88 -3.47 7.59
CA GLY A 58 1.98 -3.35 6.63
C GLY A 58 1.58 -2.48 5.44
N PHE A 59 2.40 -1.50 5.08
CA PHE A 59 2.20 -0.60 3.94
C PHE A 59 3.38 -0.62 2.99
N GLY A 60 3.13 -0.36 1.72
CA GLY A 60 4.19 -0.24 0.72
C GLY A 60 3.70 -0.73 -0.64
N SER A 61 4.63 -1.28 -1.41
CA SER A 61 4.38 -1.78 -2.76
C SER A 61 4.22 -3.30 -2.79
N SER A 62 4.58 -3.91 -3.92
CA SER A 62 4.67 -5.35 -4.06
C SER A 62 5.64 -6.01 -3.10
N HIS A 63 6.68 -5.30 -2.71
CA HIS A 63 7.63 -5.77 -1.70
C HIS A 63 6.96 -5.94 -0.33
N MET A 64 5.91 -5.17 0.00
CA MET A 64 5.17 -5.40 1.25
C MET A 64 4.25 -6.63 1.12
N TYR A 65 3.37 -6.65 0.11
CA TYR A 65 2.36 -7.71 0.00
C TYR A 65 2.91 -9.08 -0.39
N CYS A 66 4.15 -9.17 -0.90
CA CYS A 66 4.79 -10.46 -1.18
C CYS A 66 5.63 -10.94 0.00
N SER A 67 5.97 -10.08 0.96
CA SER A 67 6.99 -10.39 1.97
C SER A 67 6.40 -10.62 3.36
N VAL A 68 5.34 -9.90 3.72
CA VAL A 68 4.67 -10.04 5.02
C VAL A 68 3.37 -10.82 4.85
N ASN A 69 3.25 -11.95 5.55
CA ASN A 69 2.14 -12.87 5.49
C ASN A 69 1.30 -12.81 6.79
N PRO A 70 0.11 -12.19 6.76
CA PRO A 70 -0.77 -12.08 7.92
C PRO A 70 -1.22 -13.42 8.53
N ALA A 71 -1.30 -14.50 7.73
CA ALA A 71 -1.65 -15.81 8.26
C ALA A 71 -0.55 -16.35 9.19
N VAL A 72 0.72 -16.13 8.83
CA VAL A 72 1.86 -16.49 9.68
C VAL A 72 1.91 -15.60 10.92
N MET A 73 1.62 -14.31 10.79
CA MET A 73 1.52 -13.42 11.96
C MET A 73 0.44 -13.90 12.95
N ALA A 74 -0.70 -14.38 12.44
CA ALA A 74 -1.78 -14.91 13.26
C ALA A 74 -1.39 -16.19 14.02
N ASP A 75 -0.51 -17.04 13.48
CA ASP A 75 0.03 -18.21 14.19
C ASP A 75 0.85 -17.81 15.44
N TYR A 76 1.35 -16.58 15.47
CA TYR A 76 2.04 -15.96 16.62
C TYR A 76 1.11 -15.09 17.47
N GLY A 77 -0.19 -15.07 17.18
CA GLY A 77 -1.19 -14.29 17.93
C GLY A 77 -1.29 -12.83 17.52
N ILE A 78 -0.69 -12.42 16.40
CA ILE A 78 -0.71 -11.02 15.93
C ILE A 78 -1.75 -10.86 14.82
N SER A 79 -2.77 -10.04 15.04
CA SER A 79 -3.74 -9.66 14.01
C SER A 79 -3.12 -8.63 13.06
N ALA A 80 -2.66 -9.12 11.90
CA ALA A 80 -2.02 -8.29 10.89
C ALA A 80 -2.91 -8.06 9.64
N TYR A 81 -2.65 -6.98 8.91
CA TYR A 81 -3.18 -6.74 7.57
C TYR A 81 -2.13 -6.04 6.69
N VAL A 82 -2.07 -6.37 5.41
CA VAL A 82 -1.22 -5.66 4.45
C VAL A 82 -2.06 -4.73 3.57
N LEU A 83 -1.91 -3.41 3.75
CA LEU A 83 -2.60 -2.40 2.95
C LEU A 83 -1.65 -1.80 1.91
N ALA A 84 -1.46 -2.53 0.81
CA ALA A 84 -0.50 -2.22 -0.24
C ALA A 84 -1.02 -2.55 -1.66
N THR A 85 -0.53 -1.83 -2.67
CA THR A 85 -0.78 -2.06 -4.10
C THR A 85 0.52 -2.13 -4.91
N GLN A 86 0.49 -2.48 -6.20
CA GLN A 86 1.71 -2.50 -7.00
C GLN A 86 2.34 -1.11 -7.08
N GLN A 87 3.68 -1.07 -6.99
CA GLN A 87 4.48 0.15 -7.14
C GLN A 87 3.91 1.35 -6.38
N GLN A 88 3.33 1.12 -5.19
CA GLN A 88 2.58 2.14 -4.45
C GLN A 88 3.51 3.30 -4.05
N PRO A 89 3.30 4.53 -4.57
CA PRO A 89 4.13 5.67 -4.22
C PRO A 89 3.93 6.07 -2.76
N LEU A 90 4.95 6.64 -2.12
CA LEU A 90 4.89 7.09 -0.72
C LEU A 90 3.72 8.05 -0.45
N CYS A 91 3.41 8.94 -1.39
CA CYS A 91 2.25 9.81 -1.26
C CYS A 91 0.92 9.04 -1.14
N ALA A 92 0.75 7.92 -1.84
CA ALA A 92 -0.42 7.06 -1.70
C ALA A 92 -0.41 6.33 -0.35
N THR A 93 0.75 5.78 0.04
CA THR A 93 0.94 5.13 1.35
C THR A 93 0.54 6.03 2.51
N TYR A 94 0.91 7.32 2.48
CA TYR A 94 0.54 8.25 3.53
C TYR A 94 -0.98 8.40 3.68
N TYR A 95 -1.71 8.50 2.57
CA TYR A 95 -3.18 8.57 2.62
C TYR A 95 -3.84 7.25 2.98
N TYR A 96 -3.20 6.12 2.67
CA TYR A 96 -3.62 4.80 3.15
C TYR A 96 -3.51 4.74 4.68
N MET A 97 -2.39 5.16 5.26
CA MET A 97 -2.20 5.24 6.72
C MET A 97 -3.25 6.15 7.37
N ARG A 98 -3.53 7.32 6.78
CA ARG A 98 -4.56 8.23 7.31
C ARG A 98 -5.98 7.69 7.21
N ASP A 99 -6.28 6.88 6.20
CA ASP A 99 -7.59 6.24 6.09
C ASP A 99 -7.70 4.98 6.94
N ALA A 100 -6.59 4.30 7.21
CA ALA A 100 -6.52 3.17 8.13
C ALA A 100 -6.94 3.54 9.56
N LEU A 101 -6.46 4.68 10.05
CA LEU A 101 -6.76 5.19 11.40
C LEU A 101 -8.21 5.67 11.60
N LYS A 102 -9.06 5.59 10.57
CA LYS A 102 -10.49 5.91 10.71
C LYS A 102 -11.29 4.78 11.34
N THR A 103 -10.82 3.55 11.22
CA THR A 103 -11.50 2.34 11.71
C THR A 103 -10.61 1.49 12.60
N GLN A 104 -9.28 1.63 12.51
CA GLN A 104 -8.32 0.83 13.26
C GLN A 104 -7.50 1.68 14.23
N LYS A 105 -7.05 1.05 15.32
CA LYS A 105 -6.08 1.58 16.28
C LYS A 105 -4.93 0.56 16.44
N PRO A 106 -4.04 0.47 15.45
CA PRO A 106 -2.94 -0.49 15.46
C PRO A 106 -1.79 0.02 16.33
N ASP A 107 -1.06 -0.90 16.95
CA ASP A 107 0.12 -0.60 17.75
C ASP A 107 1.36 -0.40 16.87
N VAL A 108 1.40 -1.12 15.73
CA VAL A 108 2.56 -1.14 14.83
C VAL A 108 2.17 -0.87 13.39
N PHE A 109 2.92 0.04 12.77
CA PHE A 109 2.99 0.21 11.33
C PHE A 109 4.34 -0.26 10.79
N ILE A 110 4.30 -1.13 9.78
CA ILE A 110 5.48 -1.46 8.99
C ILE A 110 5.38 -0.74 7.64
N LEU A 111 6.40 0.06 7.30
CA LEU A 111 6.52 0.68 5.98
C LEU A 111 7.64 -0.01 5.20
N GLU A 112 7.30 -0.70 4.12
CA GLU A 112 8.28 -1.22 3.17
C GLU A 112 8.80 -0.07 2.29
N THR A 113 10.13 0.00 2.17
CA THR A 113 10.85 1.20 1.70
C THR A 113 11.35 1.12 0.26
N HIS A 114 11.06 0.04 -0.49
CA HIS A 114 11.54 -0.15 -1.86
C HIS A 114 11.16 1.00 -2.80
N MET A 115 10.01 1.65 -2.56
CA MET A 115 9.49 2.74 -3.38
C MET A 115 10.11 4.12 -3.10
N VAL A 116 10.97 4.25 -2.09
CA VAL A 116 11.69 5.50 -1.85
C VAL A 116 12.58 5.80 -3.05
N ASN A 117 12.51 7.04 -3.57
CA ASN A 117 13.21 7.51 -4.77
C ASN A 117 12.80 6.85 -6.10
N ARG A 118 11.76 6.01 -6.15
CA ARG A 118 11.35 5.32 -7.39
C ARG A 118 10.34 6.08 -8.24
N ALA A 119 9.49 6.91 -7.62
CA ALA A 119 8.40 7.60 -8.31
C ALA A 119 8.88 8.89 -8.99
N VAL A 120 9.75 8.77 -9.99
CA VAL A 120 10.29 9.91 -10.75
C VAL A 120 9.43 10.18 -11.98
N GLY A 121 8.84 11.39 -12.04
CA GLY A 121 8.04 11.84 -13.18
C GLY A 121 6.59 11.39 -13.15
N GLU A 122 6.01 11.14 -14.34
CA GLU A 122 4.63 10.71 -14.46
C GLU A 122 4.44 9.27 -13.97
N ILE A 123 3.53 9.10 -13.01
CA ILE A 123 3.15 7.79 -12.51
C ILE A 123 2.24 7.10 -13.53
N GLU A 124 2.42 5.79 -13.70
CA GLU A 124 1.60 5.00 -14.61
C GLU A 124 0.11 5.02 -14.23
N ASP A 125 -0.73 5.14 -15.25
CA ASP A 125 -2.18 5.13 -15.11
C ASP A 125 -2.69 3.90 -14.35
N SER A 126 -2.13 2.72 -14.60
CA SER A 126 -2.45 1.46 -13.91
C SER A 126 -2.18 1.55 -12.41
N VAL A 127 -1.02 2.06 -12.01
CA VAL A 127 -0.61 2.23 -10.61
C VAL A 127 -1.56 3.20 -9.90
N ILE A 128 -1.91 4.32 -10.54
CA ILE A 128 -2.88 5.28 -9.97
C ILE A 128 -4.27 4.63 -9.83
N ALA A 129 -4.71 3.85 -10.82
CA ALA A 129 -5.99 3.13 -10.77
C ALA A 129 -6.03 2.17 -9.58
N ASP A 130 -5.01 1.34 -9.44
CA ASP A 130 -4.95 0.29 -8.43
C ASP A 130 -4.87 0.87 -7.02
N ALA A 131 -4.16 1.99 -6.83
CA ALA A 131 -4.09 2.68 -5.55
C ALA A 131 -5.39 3.44 -5.19
N THR A 132 -6.15 3.96 -6.17
CA THR A 132 -7.24 4.91 -5.89
C THR A 132 -8.63 4.31 -6.00
N GLU A 133 -8.90 3.45 -6.99
CA GLU A 133 -10.25 2.95 -7.30
C GLU A 133 -10.81 2.01 -6.23
N PRO A 134 -10.01 1.12 -5.62
CA PRO A 134 -10.44 0.30 -4.50
C PRO A 134 -10.73 1.07 -3.20
N MET A 135 -10.27 2.32 -3.07
CA MET A 135 -10.55 3.13 -1.87
C MET A 135 -11.99 3.68 -1.85
N PRO A 136 -12.67 3.66 -0.69
CA PRO A 136 -13.88 4.45 -0.46
C PRO A 136 -13.64 5.94 -0.73
N MET A 137 -14.70 6.65 -1.13
CA MET A 137 -14.60 8.09 -1.37
C MET A 137 -14.35 8.83 -0.05
N SER A 138 -13.24 9.56 0.02
CA SER A 138 -12.83 10.31 1.21
C SER A 138 -12.03 11.56 0.79
N LEU A 139 -11.92 12.54 1.69
CA LEU A 139 -11.03 13.70 1.45
C LEU A 139 -9.58 13.26 1.26
N ASN A 140 -9.16 12.19 1.93
CA ASN A 140 -7.82 11.62 1.78
C ASN A 140 -7.64 10.99 0.40
N LYS A 141 -8.64 10.26 -0.12
CA LYS A 141 -8.64 9.77 -1.52
C LYS A 141 -8.49 10.91 -2.52
N LEU A 142 -9.22 12.02 -2.35
CA LEU A 142 -9.13 13.17 -3.25
C LEU A 142 -7.75 13.84 -3.21
N ARG A 143 -7.17 13.99 -2.01
CA ARG A 143 -5.82 14.54 -1.84
C ARG A 143 -4.75 13.59 -2.38
N MET A 144 -4.94 12.29 -2.21
CA MET A 144 -4.08 11.26 -2.80
C MET A 144 -4.07 11.34 -4.32
N ILE A 145 -5.25 11.39 -4.95
CA ILE A 145 -5.38 11.58 -6.40
C ILE A 145 -4.63 12.84 -6.82
N HIS A 146 -4.83 13.96 -6.12
CA HIS A 146 -4.15 15.23 -6.41
C HIS A 146 -2.62 15.10 -6.43
N SER A 147 -2.05 14.44 -5.43
CA SER A 147 -0.61 14.18 -5.37
C SER A 147 -0.15 13.27 -6.50
N LEU A 148 -0.85 12.15 -6.74
CA LEU A 148 -0.47 11.15 -7.74
C LEU A 148 -0.46 11.71 -9.17
N VAL A 149 -1.39 12.62 -9.48
CA VAL A 149 -1.54 13.17 -10.84
C VAL A 149 -0.87 14.55 -11.00
N ALA A 150 0.03 14.92 -10.09
CA ALA A 150 0.70 16.23 -10.09
C ALA A 150 1.34 16.57 -11.44
N GLU A 151 2.03 15.59 -12.03
CA GLU A 151 2.74 15.70 -13.32
C GLU A 151 1.86 15.45 -14.55
N LYS A 152 0.61 15.00 -14.38
CA LYS A 152 -0.30 14.71 -15.50
C LYS A 152 -0.84 16.01 -16.12
N GLU A 153 -0.83 16.10 -17.45
CA GLU A 153 -1.44 17.21 -18.18
C GLU A 153 -2.96 17.29 -17.93
N ASN A 154 -3.66 16.16 -18.13
CA ASN A 154 -5.11 16.08 -17.90
C ASN A 154 -5.44 15.29 -16.62
N LYS A 155 -5.86 16.01 -15.58
CA LYS A 155 -6.12 15.46 -14.25
C LYS A 155 -7.58 15.05 -14.03
N VAL A 156 -8.51 15.57 -14.83
CA VAL A 156 -9.96 15.37 -14.64
C VAL A 156 -10.38 13.89 -14.60
N PRO A 157 -9.88 13.00 -15.48
CA PRO A 157 -10.29 11.60 -15.50
C PRO A 157 -10.04 10.83 -14.20
N TYR A 158 -9.07 11.28 -13.38
CA TYR A 158 -8.70 10.61 -12.13
C TYR A 158 -9.60 10.99 -10.96
N TYR A 159 -10.20 12.18 -10.97
CA TYR A 159 -11.21 12.57 -9.99
C TYR A 159 -12.60 12.05 -10.35
N LEU A 160 -12.84 11.88 -11.64
CA LEU A 160 -14.14 11.52 -12.21
C LEU A 160 -13.96 10.31 -13.11
N THR A 161 -13.89 9.14 -12.49
CA THR A 161 -13.57 7.85 -13.12
C THR A 161 -14.46 7.52 -14.33
N LEU A 162 -15.68 8.06 -14.39
CA LEU A 162 -16.56 7.94 -15.56
C LEU A 162 -15.96 8.51 -16.84
N PHE A 163 -15.17 9.59 -16.78
CA PHE A 163 -14.49 10.14 -17.97
C PHE A 163 -13.33 9.27 -18.41
N ARG A 164 -12.72 8.53 -17.48
CA ARG A 164 -11.65 7.58 -17.77
C ARG A 164 -12.16 6.33 -18.49
N TYR A 165 -13.32 5.84 -18.06
CA TYR A 165 -13.88 4.56 -18.50
C TYR A 165 -15.18 4.69 -19.30
N GLY A 166 -15.49 5.87 -19.79
CA GLY A 166 -16.73 6.12 -20.53
C GLY A 166 -16.92 5.21 -21.75
N SER A 167 -15.82 4.71 -22.35
CA SER A 167 -15.84 3.74 -23.44
C SER A 167 -16.12 2.30 -23.01
N ARG A 168 -15.98 1.95 -21.71
CA ARG A 168 -16.17 0.58 -21.19
C ARG A 168 -17.63 0.15 -21.08
N TRP A 169 -18.60 1.00 -21.44
CA TRP A 169 -20.02 0.66 -21.36
C TRP A 169 -20.37 -0.64 -22.12
N SER A 170 -19.67 -0.92 -23.22
CA SER A 170 -19.83 -2.15 -24.02
C SER A 170 -19.16 -3.39 -23.43
N GLU A 171 -18.32 -3.21 -22.41
CA GLU A 171 -17.55 -4.27 -21.72
C GLU A 171 -18.15 -4.63 -20.35
N LEU A 172 -19.20 -3.93 -19.92
CA LEU A 172 -19.82 -4.15 -18.62
C LEU A 172 -20.42 -5.56 -18.53
N THR A 173 -20.14 -6.21 -17.40
CA THR A 173 -20.66 -7.54 -17.08
C THR A 173 -21.73 -7.47 -15.98
N ARG A 174 -22.36 -8.60 -15.67
CA ARG A 174 -23.28 -8.67 -14.51
C ARG A 174 -22.56 -8.45 -13.18
N ASP A 175 -21.29 -8.80 -13.10
CA ASP A 175 -20.49 -8.60 -11.89
C ASP A 175 -20.35 -7.10 -11.62
N ASP A 176 -20.17 -6.26 -12.64
CA ASP A 176 -20.08 -4.81 -12.48
C ASP A 176 -21.34 -4.15 -11.90
N LEU A 177 -22.51 -4.73 -12.17
CA LEU A 177 -23.81 -4.24 -11.69
C LEU A 177 -24.19 -4.80 -10.31
N SER A 178 -23.73 -6.01 -9.99
CA SER A 178 -24.06 -6.72 -8.76
C SER A 178 -22.99 -6.59 -7.68
N PHE A 179 -21.83 -6.02 -8.01
CA PHE A 179 -20.70 -5.79 -7.13
C PHE A 179 -21.10 -4.99 -5.88
N LYS A 180 -20.86 -5.59 -4.70
CA LYS A 180 -21.12 -4.96 -3.40
C LYS A 180 -19.81 -4.70 -2.69
N ARG A 181 -19.34 -3.44 -2.77
CA ARG A 181 -18.10 -3.01 -2.10
C ARG A 181 -18.07 -3.32 -0.59
N ARG A 182 -19.22 -3.23 0.09
CA ARG A 182 -19.37 -3.54 1.52
C ARG A 182 -19.32 -5.03 1.88
N ALA A 183 -19.33 -5.91 0.88
CA ALA A 183 -19.23 -7.35 1.07
C ALA A 183 -17.86 -7.89 0.63
N LEU A 184 -16.91 -7.00 0.31
CA LEU A 184 -15.56 -7.41 -0.04
C LEU A 184 -14.84 -7.90 1.20
N GLN A 185 -14.16 -9.02 1.06
CA GLN A 185 -13.23 -9.56 2.02
C GLN A 185 -12.02 -10.06 1.22
N ASP A 186 -10.87 -10.11 1.88
CA ASP A 186 -9.68 -10.74 1.35
C ASP A 186 -9.22 -11.80 2.34
N GLU A 187 -9.32 -13.07 1.95
CA GLU A 187 -8.94 -14.21 2.78
C GLU A 187 -7.45 -14.18 3.16
N HIS A 188 -6.62 -13.51 2.35
CA HIS A 188 -5.20 -13.34 2.61
C HIS A 188 -4.87 -12.03 3.33
N ARG A 189 -5.87 -11.24 3.72
CA ARG A 189 -5.71 -9.96 4.44
C ARG A 189 -4.65 -9.05 3.81
N GLY A 190 -4.67 -8.96 2.48
CA GLY A 190 -3.75 -8.12 1.71
C GLY A 190 -2.43 -8.76 1.32
N TYR A 191 -2.14 -10.01 1.67
CA TYR A 191 -0.98 -10.76 1.16
C TYR A 191 -1.20 -11.27 -0.27
N VAL A 192 -0.13 -11.44 -1.04
CA VAL A 192 -0.14 -12.06 -2.38
C VAL A 192 0.51 -13.43 -2.29
N TYR A 193 -0.30 -14.46 -2.51
CA TYR A 193 0.13 -15.85 -2.44
C TYR A 193 0.85 -16.27 -3.74
N LEU A 194 2.18 -16.32 -3.69
CA LEU A 194 3.05 -16.77 -4.79
C LEU A 194 3.75 -18.07 -4.40
N THR A 195 3.59 -19.14 -5.19
CA THR A 195 4.16 -20.47 -4.87
C THR A 195 5.33 -20.88 -5.73
N ASP A 196 5.44 -20.32 -6.94
CA ASP A 196 6.53 -20.70 -7.84
C ASP A 196 7.86 -20.22 -7.26
N ALA A 197 8.92 -20.94 -7.63
CA ALA A 197 10.27 -20.64 -7.19
C ALA A 197 11.17 -20.41 -8.42
N THR A 198 11.87 -19.28 -8.41
CA THR A 198 12.92 -18.98 -9.36
C THR A 198 14.23 -18.89 -8.59
N ALA A 199 15.23 -19.69 -8.98
CA ALA A 199 16.55 -19.57 -8.40
C ALA A 199 17.14 -18.20 -8.74
N VAL A 200 17.46 -17.43 -7.70
CA VAL A 200 18.07 -16.11 -7.80
C VAL A 200 19.51 -16.21 -7.31
N ALA A 201 20.39 -15.37 -7.86
CA ALA A 201 21.73 -15.21 -7.30
C ALA A 201 21.68 -14.05 -6.29
N PRO A 202 22.30 -14.18 -5.10
CA PRO A 202 22.50 -13.02 -4.25
C PRO A 202 23.36 -12.01 -5.01
N THR A 203 22.85 -10.79 -5.19
CA THR A 203 23.64 -9.73 -5.82
C THR A 203 24.69 -9.27 -4.82
N PRO A 204 25.99 -9.31 -5.16
CA PRO A 204 27.02 -8.71 -4.31
C PRO A 204 26.69 -7.23 -4.13
N LEU A 205 26.56 -6.80 -2.88
CA LEU A 205 26.33 -5.39 -2.59
C LEU A 205 27.55 -4.58 -3.08
N PRO A 206 27.34 -3.45 -3.77
CA PRO A 206 28.42 -2.58 -4.19
C PRO A 206 29.37 -2.21 -3.05
N GLU A 207 30.69 -2.30 -3.29
CA GLU A 207 31.73 -1.96 -2.29
C GLU A 207 31.70 -0.49 -1.86
N SER A 208 31.13 0.39 -2.69
CA SER A 208 31.03 1.83 -2.42
C SER A 208 29.67 2.35 -2.92
N PRO A 209 28.66 2.47 -2.05
CA PRO A 209 27.40 3.10 -2.44
C PRO A 209 27.65 4.57 -2.76
N GLU A 210 27.02 5.06 -3.82
CA GLU A 210 27.02 6.50 -4.09
C GLU A 210 26.15 7.20 -3.05
N HIS A 211 26.56 8.41 -2.65
CA HIS A 211 25.77 9.20 -1.72
C HIS A 211 24.58 9.83 -2.44
N VAL A 212 23.43 9.16 -2.36
CA VAL A 212 22.15 9.64 -2.88
C VAL A 212 21.28 10.12 -1.72
N GLU A 213 20.66 11.29 -1.87
CA GLU A 213 19.68 11.80 -0.92
C GLU A 213 18.28 11.26 -1.21
N ILE A 214 17.43 11.19 -0.20
CA ILE A 214 15.99 11.01 -0.43
C ILE A 214 15.46 12.28 -1.09
N ASN A 215 14.77 12.14 -2.21
CA ASN A 215 14.22 13.28 -2.93
C ASN A 215 13.20 14.03 -2.05
N ALA A 216 13.08 15.34 -2.28
CA ALA A 216 12.31 16.23 -1.40
C ALA A 216 10.84 15.79 -1.22
N ARG A 217 10.22 15.23 -2.26
CA ARG A 217 8.83 14.79 -2.22
C ARG A 217 8.67 13.55 -1.34
N ASP A 218 9.51 12.54 -1.53
CA ASP A 218 9.45 11.32 -0.71
C ASP A 218 9.84 11.61 0.73
N LEU A 219 10.82 12.49 0.97
CA LEU A 219 11.21 12.93 2.30
C LEU A 219 10.04 13.64 3.01
N GLU A 220 9.32 14.53 2.32
CA GLU A 220 8.12 15.19 2.86
C GLU A 220 7.08 14.17 3.32
N TYR A 221 6.78 13.16 2.51
CA TYR A 221 5.80 12.14 2.87
C TYR A 221 6.31 11.21 3.98
N LEU A 222 7.59 10.85 4.01
CA LEU A 222 8.18 10.10 5.12
C LEU A 222 8.03 10.87 6.44
N GLU A 223 8.37 12.16 6.47
CA GLU A 223 8.19 12.99 7.68
C GLU A 223 6.71 13.10 8.09
N CYS A 224 5.79 13.19 7.12
CA CYS A 224 4.36 13.16 7.40
C CYS A 224 3.92 11.82 8.02
N MET A 225 4.46 10.69 7.56
CA MET A 225 4.18 9.36 8.11
C MET A 225 4.73 9.22 9.53
N VAL A 226 5.98 9.66 9.76
CA VAL A 226 6.60 9.68 11.11
C VAL A 226 5.73 10.49 12.06
N THR A 227 5.39 11.73 11.68
CA THR A 227 4.54 12.62 12.50
C THR A 227 3.18 11.99 12.77
N LEU A 228 2.55 11.37 11.76
CA LEU A 228 1.26 10.69 11.93
C LEU A 228 1.35 9.56 12.96
N CYS A 229 2.41 8.76 12.92
CA CYS A 229 2.62 7.68 13.87
C CYS A 229 2.87 8.21 15.29
N GLU A 230 3.75 9.22 15.45
CA GLU A 230 4.04 9.87 16.73
C GLU A 230 2.79 10.47 17.38
N GLU A 231 1.96 11.18 16.60
CA GLU A 231 0.72 11.80 17.08
C GLU A 231 -0.33 10.79 17.55
N ASN A 232 -0.28 9.55 17.06
CA ASN A 232 -1.23 8.49 17.38
C ASN A 232 -0.64 7.40 18.29
N GLY A 233 0.61 7.58 18.77
CA GLY A 233 1.28 6.60 19.62
C GLY A 233 1.62 5.29 18.92
N ILE A 234 1.74 5.29 17.59
CA ILE A 234 1.97 4.10 16.79
C ILE A 234 3.46 3.92 16.57
N ARG A 235 3.97 2.71 16.75
CA ARG A 235 5.36 2.39 16.43
C ARG A 235 5.53 2.24 14.92
N LEU A 236 6.29 3.15 14.30
CA LEU A 236 6.67 3.04 12.90
C LEU A 236 7.98 2.26 12.75
N ILE A 237 7.93 1.18 11.99
CA ILE A 237 9.08 0.35 11.63
C ILE A 237 9.29 0.43 10.12
N LEU A 238 10.50 0.75 9.71
CA LEU A 238 10.90 0.71 8.32
C LEU A 238 11.41 -0.69 7.98
N LEU A 239 10.97 -1.24 6.85
CA LEU A 239 11.38 -2.56 6.36
C LEU A 239 12.02 -2.43 4.98
N SER A 240 13.14 -3.10 4.80
CA SER A 240 13.69 -3.42 3.47
C SER A 240 13.58 -4.93 3.27
N ALA A 241 12.60 -5.35 2.47
CA ALA A 241 12.33 -6.77 2.25
C ALA A 241 13.44 -7.42 1.38
N PRO A 242 13.73 -8.72 1.55
CA PRO A 242 14.73 -9.40 0.74
C PRO A 242 14.46 -9.28 -0.75
N THR A 243 15.45 -8.78 -1.49
CA THR A 243 15.39 -8.58 -2.93
C THR A 243 16.80 -8.58 -3.51
N THR A 244 16.94 -8.88 -4.79
CA THR A 244 18.14 -8.47 -5.52
C THR A 244 18.13 -6.95 -5.69
N MET A 245 19.30 -6.32 -5.58
CA MET A 245 19.46 -4.87 -5.73
C MET A 245 20.51 -4.58 -6.78
N ASP A 246 20.17 -3.76 -7.78
CA ASP A 246 21.18 -3.09 -8.59
C ASP A 246 21.81 -1.90 -7.82
N GLN A 247 22.77 -1.21 -8.44
CA GLN A 247 23.47 -0.08 -7.83
C GLN A 247 22.52 1.03 -7.39
N GLU A 248 21.54 1.39 -8.22
CA GLU A 248 20.59 2.46 -7.93
C GLU A 248 19.70 2.08 -6.74
N SER A 249 19.17 0.86 -6.74
CA SER A 249 18.37 0.31 -5.65
C SER A 249 19.15 0.30 -4.34
N TYR A 250 20.42 -0.10 -4.39
CA TYR A 250 21.29 -0.13 -3.22
C TYR A 250 21.63 1.28 -2.71
N ASN A 251 21.87 2.25 -3.59
CA ASN A 251 22.09 3.64 -3.20
C ASN A 251 20.86 4.21 -2.47
N ASN A 252 19.65 3.93 -2.97
CA ASN A 252 18.40 4.33 -2.34
C ASN A 252 18.19 3.61 -0.98
N HIS A 253 18.49 2.31 -0.91
CA HIS A 253 18.47 1.55 0.35
C HIS A 253 19.41 2.18 1.40
N CYS A 254 20.63 2.54 1.01
CA CYS A 254 21.56 3.23 1.90
C CYS A 254 21.05 4.61 2.34
N ALA A 255 20.34 5.35 1.47
CA ALA A 255 19.72 6.63 1.82
C ALA A 255 18.65 6.45 2.90
N VAL A 256 17.77 5.46 2.76
CA VAL A 256 16.74 5.10 3.74
C VAL A 256 17.38 4.68 5.07
N LYS A 257 18.44 3.87 5.02
CA LYS A 257 19.16 3.42 6.22
C LYS A 257 19.74 4.58 7.02
N ARG A 258 20.35 5.57 6.35
CA ARG A 258 20.85 6.80 6.99
C ARG A 258 19.71 7.63 7.56
N TYR A 259 18.64 7.83 6.80
CA TYR A 259 17.44 8.53 7.26
C TYR A 259 16.86 7.91 8.53
N ALA A 260 16.74 6.58 8.58
CA ALA A 260 16.25 5.87 9.76
C ALA A 260 17.16 6.10 10.98
N GLN A 261 18.48 6.02 10.78
CA GLN A 261 19.47 6.29 11.83
C GLN A 261 19.37 7.73 12.35
N ASP A 262 19.30 8.72 11.47
CA ASP A 262 19.24 10.14 11.81
C ASP A 262 17.94 10.50 12.56
N ARG A 263 16.82 9.85 12.21
CA ARG A 263 15.52 10.06 12.88
C ARG A 263 15.30 9.15 14.09
N GLY A 264 16.18 8.18 14.34
CA GLY A 264 16.03 7.20 15.42
C GLY A 264 14.90 6.20 15.18
N LEU A 265 14.56 5.92 13.93
CA LEU A 265 13.55 4.95 13.54
C LEU A 265 14.13 3.54 13.52
N GLU A 266 13.32 2.56 13.91
CA GLU A 266 13.67 1.15 13.76
C GLU A 266 13.66 0.78 12.27
N PHE A 267 14.77 0.22 11.80
CA PHE A 267 14.94 -0.23 10.41
C PHE A 267 15.35 -1.70 10.37
N ILE A 268 14.42 -2.54 9.93
CA ILE A 268 14.66 -3.96 9.71
C ILE A 268 15.18 -4.15 8.29
N ASP A 269 16.49 -4.29 8.18
CA ASP A 269 17.18 -4.55 6.93
C ASP A 269 17.23 -6.06 6.66
N ALA A 270 16.11 -6.63 6.19
CA ALA A 270 15.99 -8.08 6.02
C ALA A 270 16.90 -8.65 4.91
N ASN A 271 17.44 -7.80 4.04
CA ASN A 271 18.51 -8.16 3.11
C ASN A 271 19.82 -8.54 3.82
N MET A 272 20.00 -8.13 5.08
CA MET A 272 21.18 -8.42 5.90
C MET A 272 20.95 -9.57 6.90
N LEU A 273 19.75 -10.19 6.90
CA LEU A 273 19.34 -11.22 7.86
C LEU A 273 19.26 -12.62 7.22
N THR A 274 19.99 -12.87 6.15
CA THR A 274 19.84 -14.08 5.34
C THR A 274 20.10 -15.36 6.12
N GLU A 275 21.08 -15.36 7.04
CA GLU A 275 21.39 -16.49 7.91
C GLU A 275 20.32 -16.68 8.99
N GLU A 276 19.90 -15.61 9.64
CA GLU A 276 18.86 -15.60 10.69
C GLU A 276 17.50 -16.06 10.16
N LEU A 277 17.17 -15.65 8.92
CA LEU A 277 15.97 -16.08 8.22
C LEU A 277 16.10 -17.50 7.64
N SER A 278 17.31 -18.05 7.58
CA SER A 278 17.62 -19.28 6.84
C SER A 278 17.09 -19.23 5.40
N LEU A 279 17.32 -18.10 4.72
CA LEU A 279 16.78 -17.82 3.39
C LEU A 279 17.59 -18.58 2.31
N ASP A 280 16.90 -19.35 1.50
CA ASP A 280 17.44 -20.11 0.37
C ASP A 280 17.10 -19.42 -0.95
N TYR A 281 18.11 -18.77 -1.52
CA TYR A 281 18.01 -18.04 -2.80
C TYR A 281 17.62 -18.95 -3.99
N SER A 282 17.71 -20.28 -3.85
CA SER A 282 17.26 -21.21 -4.90
C SER A 282 15.78 -21.56 -4.83
N THR A 283 15.12 -21.35 -3.67
CA THR A 283 13.75 -21.84 -3.43
C THR A 283 12.79 -20.84 -2.80
N ASP A 284 13.27 -19.75 -2.17
CA ASP A 284 12.44 -18.81 -1.40
C ASP A 284 11.97 -17.56 -2.17
N PHE A 285 12.38 -17.43 -3.42
CA PHE A 285 12.05 -16.29 -4.28
C PHE A 285 11.14 -16.71 -5.42
N TYR A 286 10.08 -15.94 -5.65
CA TYR A 286 9.24 -16.09 -6.83
C TYR A 286 9.96 -15.56 -8.06
N ASP A 287 10.61 -14.41 -7.91
CA ASP A 287 11.44 -13.74 -8.90
C ASP A 287 12.55 -12.92 -8.19
N PRO A 288 13.48 -12.26 -8.91
CA PRO A 288 14.55 -11.48 -8.28
C PRO A 288 14.11 -10.34 -7.34
N ASN A 289 12.84 -9.94 -7.34
CA ASN A 289 12.30 -8.85 -6.53
C ASN A 289 11.38 -9.34 -5.40
N HIS A 290 10.76 -10.50 -5.55
CA HIS A 290 9.68 -10.94 -4.66
C HIS A 290 9.97 -12.30 -4.01
N LEU A 291 9.75 -12.36 -2.70
CA LEU A 291 9.66 -13.64 -1.99
C LEU A 291 8.44 -14.43 -2.47
N ASN A 292 8.56 -15.76 -2.44
CA ASN A 292 7.41 -16.64 -2.55
C ASN A 292 6.87 -17.02 -1.16
N LEU A 293 5.94 -17.95 -1.09
CA LEU A 293 5.34 -18.44 0.15
C LEU A 293 6.39 -18.90 1.17
N SER A 294 7.42 -19.63 0.73
CA SER A 294 8.46 -20.14 1.62
C SER A 294 9.27 -19.00 2.23
N GLY A 295 9.77 -18.09 1.39
CA GLY A 295 10.55 -16.93 1.84
C GLY A 295 9.75 -15.97 2.73
N SER A 296 8.52 -15.65 2.33
CA SER A 296 7.64 -14.77 3.11
C SER A 296 7.21 -15.38 4.43
N THR A 297 7.07 -16.71 4.51
CA THR A 297 6.82 -17.41 5.78
C THR A 297 7.99 -17.25 6.75
N LYS A 298 9.23 -17.40 6.26
CA LYS A 298 10.45 -17.22 7.07
C LYS A 298 10.56 -15.79 7.60
N LEU A 299 10.42 -14.79 6.71
CA LEU A 299 10.45 -13.39 7.10
C LEU A 299 9.34 -13.04 8.09
N SER A 300 8.11 -13.49 7.84
CA SER A 300 6.97 -13.20 8.70
C SER A 300 7.11 -13.84 10.08
N SER A 301 7.64 -15.06 10.16
CA SER A 301 7.93 -15.73 11.44
C SER A 301 8.98 -14.98 12.25
N TYR A 302 10.02 -14.48 11.58
CA TYR A 302 11.05 -13.64 12.22
C TYR A 302 10.46 -12.34 12.75
N LEU A 303 9.72 -11.61 11.90
CA LEU A 303 9.06 -10.37 12.29
C LEU A 303 8.08 -10.61 13.44
N ALA A 304 7.24 -11.64 13.38
CA ALA A 304 6.31 -11.97 14.45
C ALA A 304 7.03 -12.24 15.79
N ALA A 305 8.15 -12.97 15.77
CA ALA A 305 8.93 -13.25 16.97
C ALA A 305 9.57 -11.99 17.57
N GLN A 306 10.02 -11.04 16.73
CA GLN A 306 10.57 -9.76 17.20
C GLN A 306 9.47 -8.83 17.72
N LEU A 307 8.34 -8.76 17.02
CA LEU A 307 7.27 -7.81 17.29
C LEU A 307 6.29 -8.28 18.35
N GLY A 308 6.14 -9.59 18.55
CA GLY A 308 5.30 -10.16 19.61
C GLY A 308 5.74 -9.71 21.00
N ALA A 309 7.02 -9.40 21.19
CA ALA A 309 7.50 -8.78 22.43
C ALA A 309 6.98 -7.34 22.63
N TYR A 310 6.77 -6.59 21.55
CA TYR A 310 6.28 -5.21 21.63
C TYR A 310 4.77 -5.13 21.88
N ILE A 311 4.00 -6.04 21.29
CA ILE A 311 2.53 -6.05 21.43
C ILE A 311 2.12 -6.60 22.81
N ALA A 312 2.91 -7.51 23.39
CA ALA A 312 2.63 -8.08 24.73
C ALA A 312 2.99 -7.15 25.91
N ASP A 313 3.77 -6.08 25.69
CA ASP A 313 4.22 -5.17 26.76
C ASP A 313 3.17 -4.07 27.11
N GLU A 314 2.00 -4.06 26.45
CA GLU A 314 0.92 -3.08 26.71
C GLU A 314 -0.30 -3.63 27.51
N GLU A 315 -0.28 -4.89 27.95
CA GLU A 315 -1.25 -5.46 28.93
C GLU A 315 -0.80 -5.33 30.40
#